data_AF-A0A7V9S6L4-F1
#
_entry.id   AF-A0A7V9S6L4-F1
#
_cell.length_a   1.000
_cell.length_b   1.000
_cell.length_c   1.000
_cell.angle_alpha   90.00
_cell.angle_beta   90.00
_cell.angle_gamma   90.00
#
_symmetry.space_group_name_H-M   'P 1'
#
loop_
_entity.id
_entity.type
_entity.pdbx_description
1 polymer ?
#
loop_
_entity_poly.entity_id
_entity_poly.type
_entity_poly.pdbx_seq_one_letter_code
_entity_poly.pdbx_strand_id
1 'polypeptide(L)'
;MPSETIDLRGHIIDSLTLPKVLDSILTEGGNFKIVEIKIGQKRADQSYARIEISGPTHEKLDAMVLRLRELGAEVTKIPDAQASPPQPDPAV
;
A
#
# COMPACT_ATOMS: atom_id res chain seq x y z
N MET A 1 -15.79 -5.57 2.98
CA MET A 1 -14.83 -5.95 1.93
C MET A 1 -13.46 -5.95 2.58
N PRO A 2 -12.69 -7.04 2.52
CA PRO A 2 -11.38 -7.07 3.14
C PRO A 2 -10.45 -6.05 2.49
N SER A 3 -9.67 -5.38 3.33
CA SER A 3 -8.66 -4.40 2.97
C SER A 3 -7.33 -4.78 3.62
N GLU A 4 -6.23 -4.46 2.95
CA GLU A 4 -4.89 -4.63 3.49
C GLU A 4 -4.03 -3.45 3.05
N THR A 5 -3.13 -3.00 3.92
CA THR A 5 -2.23 -1.89 3.59
C THR A 5 -0.88 -2.45 3.19
N ILE A 6 -0.27 -1.86 2.17
CA ILE A 6 1.08 -2.18 1.73
C ILE A 6 1.92 -0.90 1.72
N ASP A 7 3.19 -1.06 2.11
CA ASP A 7 4.19 -0.02 2.07
C ASP A 7 5.23 -0.39 1.00
N LEU A 8 5.32 0.43 -0.04
CA LEU A 8 6.37 0.36 -1.04
C LEU A 8 7.51 1.25 -0.57
N ARG A 9 8.72 0.68 -0.50
CA ARG A 9 9.96 1.38 -0.15
C ARG A 9 11.01 1.12 -1.22
N GLY A 10 11.80 2.15 -1.56
CA GLY A 10 12.91 2.04 -2.48
C GLY A 10 12.71 2.89 -3.74
N HIS A 11 13.03 2.33 -4.90
CA HIS A 11 13.00 3.05 -6.18
C HIS A 11 11.63 2.93 -6.88
N ILE A 12 10.61 3.53 -6.29
CA ILE A 12 9.23 3.46 -6.77
C ILE A 12 9.09 4.03 -8.20
N ILE A 13 9.83 5.11 -8.50
CA ILE A 13 9.81 5.80 -9.79
C ILE A 13 10.71 5.15 -10.83
N ASP A 14 11.91 4.68 -10.45
CA ASP A 14 12.91 4.16 -11.39
C ASP A 14 12.48 2.80 -11.97
N SER A 15 11.86 1.94 -11.15
CA SER A 15 11.49 0.57 -11.54
C SER A 15 10.06 0.41 -12.08
N LEU A 16 9.28 1.49 -12.16
CA LEU A 16 7.84 1.43 -12.53
C LEU A 16 7.06 0.41 -11.67
N THR A 17 7.52 0.15 -10.45
CA THR A 17 6.92 -0.87 -9.57
C THR A 17 5.52 -0.46 -9.15
N LEU A 18 5.30 0.82 -8.85
CA LEU A 18 3.99 1.34 -8.46
C LEU A 18 2.92 1.11 -9.53
N PRO A 19 3.05 1.58 -10.78
CA PRO A 19 2.04 1.33 -11.79
C PRO A 19 1.83 -0.17 -12.07
N LYS A 20 2.88 -1.00 -12.01
CA LYS A 20 2.74 -2.47 -12.15
C LYS A 20 1.90 -3.11 -11.04
N VAL A 21 2.14 -2.69 -9.80
CA VAL A 21 1.39 -3.14 -8.62
C VAL A 21 -0.09 -2.77 -8.79
N LEU A 22 -0.37 -1.50 -9.13
CA LEU A 22 -1.73 -0.99 -9.33
C LEU A 22 -2.45 -1.71 -10.47
N ASP A 23 -1.77 -1.94 -11.58
CA ASP A 23 -2.32 -2.68 -12.74
C ASP A 23 -2.67 -4.13 -12.39
N SER A 24 -1.82 -4.81 -11.60
CA SER A 24 -2.09 -6.17 -11.11
C SER A 24 -3.35 -6.21 -10.25
N ILE A 25 -3.54 -5.23 -9.36
CA ILE A 25 -4.72 -5.14 -8.49
C ILE A 25 -5.99 -4.96 -9.32
N LEU A 26 -5.97 -4.04 -10.29
CA LEU A 26 -7.11 -3.79 -11.19
C LEU A 26 -7.42 -5.03 -12.05
N THR A 27 -6.39 -5.72 -12.54
CA THR A 27 -6.53 -6.92 -13.36
C THR A 27 -7.23 -8.04 -12.60
N GLU A 28 -6.96 -8.18 -11.30
CA GLU A 28 -7.64 -9.15 -10.43
C GLU A 28 -9.04 -8.70 -9.99
N GLY A 29 -9.47 -7.50 -10.39
CA GLY A 29 -10.75 -6.90 -10.00
C GLY A 29 -10.76 -6.42 -8.55
N GLY A 30 -9.58 -6.15 -7.99
CA GLY A 30 -9.41 -5.45 -6.72
C GLY A 30 -9.49 -3.95 -6.91
N ASN A 31 -9.62 -3.24 -5.79
CA ASN A 31 -9.53 -1.79 -5.73
C ASN A 31 -8.29 -1.38 -4.95
N PHE A 32 -7.77 -0.19 -5.24
CA PHE A 32 -6.65 0.36 -4.49
C PHE A 32 -6.90 1.82 -4.13
N LYS A 33 -6.21 2.28 -3.09
CA LYS A 33 -6.27 3.65 -2.59
C LYS A 33 -4.89 4.06 -2.11
N ILE A 34 -4.34 5.09 -2.72
CA ILE A 34 -3.07 5.66 -2.27
C ILE A 34 -3.35 6.47 -1.00
N VAL A 35 -2.78 6.04 0.12
CA VAL A 35 -2.97 6.69 1.43
C VAL A 35 -1.93 7.81 1.61
N GLU A 36 -0.66 7.50 1.31
CA GLU A 36 0.43 8.46 1.39
C GLU A 36 1.47 8.14 0.33
N ILE A 37 2.03 9.16 -0.31
CA ILE A 37 3.18 8.99 -1.21
C ILE A 37 4.20 10.07 -0.92
N LYS A 38 5.44 9.65 -0.70
CA LYS A 38 6.62 10.47 -0.47
C LYS A 38 7.66 10.10 -1.52
N ILE A 39 7.77 10.95 -2.54
CA ILE A 39 8.77 10.79 -3.59
C ILE A 39 10.01 11.55 -3.16
N GLY A 40 11.11 10.82 -2.95
CA GLY A 40 12.40 11.41 -2.66
C GLY A 40 12.87 12.29 -3.81
N GLN A 41 13.15 13.58 -3.56
CA GLN A 41 13.60 14.51 -4.61
C GLN A 41 15.04 14.27 -5.06
N LYS A 42 15.83 13.51 -4.28
CA LYS A 42 17.23 13.19 -4.56
C LYS A 42 17.37 11.69 -4.81
N ARG A 43 18.31 11.30 -5.67
CA ARG A 43 18.64 9.87 -5.95
C ARG A 43 18.99 9.04 -4.69
N ALA A 44 19.43 9.70 -3.61
CA ALA A 44 19.72 9.06 -2.32
C ALA A 44 18.52 8.97 -1.39
N ASP A 45 17.42 9.64 -1.73
CA ASP A 45 16.22 9.73 -0.90
C ASP A 45 15.25 8.63 -1.34
N GLN A 46 15.06 7.64 -0.48
CA GLN A 46 14.25 6.46 -0.78
C GLN A 46 12.80 6.90 -0.96
N SER A 47 12.18 6.51 -2.07
CA SER A 47 10.76 6.79 -2.27
C SER A 47 9.94 5.84 -1.40
N TYR A 48 8.85 6.37 -0.86
CA TYR A 48 7.91 5.66 -0.02
C TYR A 48 6.50 5.87 -0.54
N ALA A 49 5.71 4.81 -0.65
CA ALA A 49 4.30 4.90 -0.98
C ALA A 49 3.51 3.90 -0.15
N ARG A 50 2.49 4.39 0.55
CA ARG A 50 1.50 3.58 1.26
C ARG A 50 0.25 3.47 0.40
N ILE A 51 -0.14 2.24 0.13
CA ILE A 51 -1.30 1.91 -0.70
C ILE A 51 -2.17 0.92 0.07
N GLU A 52 -3.44 1.24 0.19
CA GLU A 52 -4.47 0.34 0.69
C GLU A 52 -5.08 -0.40 -0.49
N ILE A 53 -5.17 -1.71 -0.39
CA ILE A 53 -5.77 -2.61 -1.38
C ILE A 53 -7.01 -3.24 -0.79
N SER A 54 -8.06 -3.35 -1.58
CA SER A 54 -9.34 -3.90 -1.17
C SER A 54 -9.81 -4.93 -2.17
N GLY A 55 -10.16 -6.12 -1.69
CA GLY A 55 -10.62 -7.22 -2.51
C GLY A 55 -12.11 -7.52 -2.29
N PRO A 56 -12.76 -8.23 -3.22
CA PRO A 56 -14.10 -8.76 -2.98
C PRO A 56 -14.10 -9.88 -1.92
N THR A 57 -13.02 -10.67 -1.83
CA THR A 57 -12.86 -11.80 -0.90
C THR A 57 -11.44 -11.85 -0.34
N HIS A 58 -11.25 -12.51 0.82
CA HIS A 58 -9.92 -12.68 1.42
C HIS A 58 -8.98 -13.46 0.49
N GLU A 59 -9.46 -14.52 -0.17
CA GLU A 59 -8.63 -15.31 -1.09
C GLU A 59 -8.04 -14.48 -2.23
N LYS A 60 -8.85 -13.61 -2.85
CA LYS A 60 -8.36 -12.71 -3.90
C LYS A 60 -7.40 -11.67 -3.34
N LEU A 61 -7.70 -11.14 -2.15
CA LEU A 61 -6.82 -10.17 -1.51
C LEU A 61 -5.46 -10.79 -1.18
N ASP A 62 -5.43 -11.98 -0.58
CA ASP A 62 -4.18 -12.71 -0.30
C ASP A 62 -3.39 -13.02 -1.58
N ALA A 63 -4.06 -13.44 -2.66
CA ALA A 63 -3.42 -13.69 -3.95
C ALA A 63 -2.78 -12.43 -4.54
N MET A 64 -3.51 -11.29 -4.53
CA MET A 64 -2.97 -9.99 -4.92
C MET A 64 -1.77 -9.63 -4.05
N VAL A 65 -1.95 -9.61 -2.73
CA VAL A 65 -0.92 -9.28 -1.75
C VAL A 65 0.35 -10.11 -1.98
N LEU A 66 0.23 -11.41 -2.23
CA LEU A 66 1.36 -12.29 -2.50
C LEU A 66 2.12 -11.86 -3.76
N ARG A 67 1.42 -11.58 -4.86
CA ARG A 67 2.01 -11.04 -6.10
C ARG A 67 2.74 -9.71 -5.85
N LEU A 68 2.15 -8.84 -5.04
CA LEU A 68 2.75 -7.53 -4.74
C LEU A 68 4.05 -7.70 -3.94
N ARG A 69 4.12 -8.68 -3.04
CA ARG A 69 5.36 -9.02 -2.31
C ARG A 69 6.47 -9.45 -3.26
N GLU A 70 6.15 -10.25 -4.28
CA GLU A 70 7.12 -10.68 -5.30
C GLU A 70 7.64 -9.49 -6.14
N LEU A 71 6.84 -8.44 -6.30
CA LEU A 71 7.23 -7.20 -6.98
C LEU A 71 8.05 -6.24 -6.09
N GLY A 72 8.31 -6.62 -4.84
CA GLY A 72 9.05 -5.82 -3.87
C GLY A 72 8.18 -4.91 -3.00
N ALA A 73 6.87 -5.15 -2.91
CA ALA A 73 6.02 -4.49 -1.94
C ALA A 73 6.20 -5.12 -0.55
N GLU A 74 6.46 -4.29 0.46
CA GLU A 74 6.49 -4.74 1.85
C GLU A 74 5.07 -4.63 2.41
N VAL A 75 4.50 -5.76 2.82
CA VAL A 75 3.13 -5.79 3.30
C VAL A 75 3.12 -5.48 4.78
N THR A 76 2.89 -4.21 5.11
CA THR A 76 2.60 -3.78 6.47
C THR A 76 1.14 -4.07 6.74
N LYS A 77 0.86 -5.25 7.27
CA LYS A 77 -0.48 -5.63 7.73
C LYS A 77 -0.87 -4.73 8.90
N ILE A 78 -1.43 -3.57 8.61
CA ILE A 78 -2.20 -2.81 9.57
C ILE A 78 -3.53 -3.57 9.62
N PRO A 79 -3.85 -4.26 10.72
CA PRO A 79 -5.18 -4.83 10.85
C PRO A 79 -6.18 -3.71 10.61
N ASP A 80 -7.26 -4.00 9.89
CA ASP A 80 -8.46 -3.17 9.84
C ASP A 80 -9.00 -3.05 11.28
N ALA A 81 -8.34 -2.21 12.05
CA ALA A 81 -8.64 -1.86 13.41
C ALA A 81 -8.74 -0.36 13.31
N GLN A 82 -9.96 0.08 12.98
CA GLN A 82 -10.49 1.41 13.23
C GLN A 82 -9.40 2.38 13.69
N ALA A 83 -8.80 3.11 12.74
CA ALA A 83 -8.05 4.29 13.09
C ALA A 83 -9.06 5.29 13.67
N SER A 84 -9.39 5.14 14.96
CA SER A 84 -9.83 6.26 15.76
C SER A 84 -8.77 7.34 15.56
N PRO A 85 -9.15 8.58 15.25
CA PRO A 85 -8.18 9.67 15.17
C PRO A 85 -7.39 9.69 16.49
N PRO A 86 -6.08 10.02 16.47
CA PRO A 86 -5.37 10.28 17.70
C PRO A 86 -6.17 11.37 18.43
N GLN A 87 -6.75 11.04 19.59
CA GLN A 87 -7.41 12.05 20.42
C GLN A 87 -6.39 13.16 20.65
N PRO A 88 -6.67 14.42 20.28
CA PRO A 88 -5.77 15.50 20.63
C PRO A 88 -5.69 15.54 22.16
N ASP A 89 -4.46 15.52 22.69
CA ASP A 89 -4.17 15.67 24.10
C ASP A 89 -5.00 16.84 24.69
N PRO A 90 -5.72 16.65 25.81
CA PRO A 90 -6.39 17.76 26.47
C PRO A 90 -5.31 18.69 27.02
N ALA A 91 -5.32 19.93 26.52
CA ALA A 91 -4.45 21.02 26.93
C ALA A 91 -4.45 21.18 28.47
N VAL A 92 -3.25 21.32 29.02
CA VAL A 92 -3.00 21.76 30.41
C VAL A 92 -2.84 23.27 30.47
#